data_AF-A0A162GHU1-F1
#
_entry.id   AF-A0A162GHU1-F1
#
_cell.length_a   1.000
_cell.length_b   1.000
_cell.length_c   1.000
_cell.angle_alpha   90.00
_cell.angle_beta   90.00
_cell.angle_gamma   90.00
#
_symmetry.space_group_name_H-M   'P 1'
#
loop_
_entity.id
_entity.type
_entity.pdbx_description
1 polymer ?
#
loop_
_entity_poly.entity_id
_entity_poly.type
_entity_poly.pdbx_seq_one_letter_code
_entity_poly.pdbx_strand_id
1 'polypeptide(L)' 'MSKDNSDLMRYTEMAMKGLTFDDDTKQGFKLMTDAFLTCYEEALNKGYDQVTAIQTATMILSTMFHQD' A
#
# COMPACT_ATOMS: atom_id res chain seq x y z
N MET A 1 10.69 -34.65 -17.81
CA MET A 1 11.33 -33.32 -17.75
C MET A 1 12.78 -33.51 -17.32
N SER A 2 13.75 -32.96 -18.04
CA SER A 2 15.14 -32.93 -17.56
C SER A 2 15.25 -32.00 -16.35
N LYS A 3 16.22 -32.24 -15.46
CA LYS A 3 16.47 -31.43 -14.25
C LYS A 3 16.61 -29.93 -14.57
N ASP A 4 17.30 -29.61 -15.66
CA ASP A 4 17.45 -28.22 -16.13
C ASP A 4 16.12 -27.54 -16.44
N ASN A 5 15.16 -28.29 -16.99
CA ASN A 5 13.86 -27.75 -17.37
C ASN A 5 12.97 -27.52 -16.12
N SER A 6 13.08 -28.37 -15.10
CA SER A 6 12.37 -28.14 -13.82
C SER A 6 12.94 -26.97 -13.03
N ASP A 7 14.26 -26.78 -13.05
CA ASP A 7 14.89 -25.65 -12.35
C ASP A 7 14.56 -24.32 -13.04
N LEU A 8 14.55 -24.29 -14.37
CA LEU A 8 14.14 -23.12 -15.16
C LEU A 8 12.68 -22.71 -14.87
N MET A 9 11.77 -23.69 -14.81
CA MET A 9 10.37 -23.43 -14.45
C MET A 9 10.25 -22.85 -13.05
N ARG A 10 10.98 -23.40 -12.07
CA ARG A 10 10.95 -22.91 -10.69
C ARG A 10 11.45 -21.47 -10.57
N TYR A 11 12.52 -21.12 -11.27
CA TYR A 11 13.02 -19.74 -11.28
C TYR A 11 12.04 -18.77 -11.95
N THR A 12 11.40 -19.20 -13.04
CA THR A 12 10.36 -18.42 -13.72
C THR A 12 9.17 -18.15 -12.79
N GLU A 13 8.68 -19.18 -12.07
CA GLU A 13 7.61 -19.01 -11.09
C GLU A 13 7.99 -18.05 -9.95
N MET A 14 9.20 -18.16 -9.42
CA MET A 14 9.68 -17.24 -8.39
C MET A 14 9.77 -15.80 -8.89
N ALA A 15 10.27 -15.59 -10.11
CA ALA A 15 10.34 -14.27 -10.71
C ALA A 15 8.93 -13.67 -10.91
N MET A 16 7.97 -14.46 -11.38
CA MET A 16 6.56 -14.02 -11.50
C MET A 16 5.97 -13.64 -10.14
N LYS A 17 6.20 -14.45 -9.10
CA LYS A 17 5.75 -14.11 -7.72
C LYS A 17 6.37 -12.81 -7.23
N GLY A 18 7.65 -12.57 -7.52
CA GLY A 18 8.32 -11.31 -7.19
C GLY A 18 7.69 -10.10 -7.89
N LEU A 19 7.32 -10.25 -9.17
CA LEU A 19 6.62 -9.21 -9.93
C LEU A 19 5.22 -8.94 -9.37
N THR A 20 4.47 -9.99 -9.00
CA THR A 20 3.15 -9.82 -8.36
C THR A 20 3.29 -9.11 -7.02
N PHE A 21 4.27 -9.48 -6.20
CA PHE A 21 4.51 -8.82 -4.92
C PHE A 21 4.89 -7.35 -5.06
N ASP A 22 5.68 -6.99 -6.07
CA ASP A 22 6.01 -5.59 -6.39
C ASP A 22 4.75 -4.80 -6.77
N ASP A 23 3.88 -5.38 -7.59
CA ASP A 23 2.61 -4.75 -7.97
C ASP A 23 1.66 -4.58 -6.77
N ASP A 24 1.49 -5.62 -5.95
CA ASP A 24 0.70 -5.58 -4.73
C ASP A 24 1.23 -4.51 -3.75
N THR A 25 2.55 -4.41 -3.62
CA THR A 25 3.20 -3.40 -2.78
C THR A 25 2.92 -1.99 -3.29
N LYS A 26 3.02 -1.74 -4.61
CA LYS A 26 2.67 -0.46 -5.22
C LYS A 26 1.21 -0.10 -5.01
N GLN A 27 0.30 -1.06 -5.18
CA GLN A 27 -1.12 -0.87 -4.91
C GLN A 27 -1.37 -0.55 -3.43
N GLY A 28 -0.67 -1.21 -2.51
CA GLY A 28 -0.73 -0.91 -1.07
C GLY A 28 -0.32 0.52 -0.73
N PHE A 29 0.81 1.00 -1.28
CA PHE A 29 1.24 2.39 -1.10
C PHE A 29 0.26 3.41 -1.67
N LYS A 30 -0.33 3.10 -2.84
CA LYS A 30 -1.36 3.94 -3.44
C LYS A 30 -2.59 4.03 -2.54
N LEU A 31 -3.09 2.89 -2.04
CA LEU A 31 -4.24 2.86 -1.14
C LEU A 31 -4.01 3.72 0.12
N MET A 32 -2.84 3.60 0.75
CA MET A 32 -2.49 4.41 1.93
C MET A 32 -2.47 5.91 1.62
N THR A 33 -1.93 6.29 0.47
CA THR A 33 -1.86 7.68 0.04
C THR A 33 -3.25 8.24 -0.26
N ASP A 34 -4.07 7.50 -1.02
CA ASP A 34 -5.42 7.90 -1.37
C ASP A 34 -6.30 8.05 -0.11
N ALA A 35 -6.17 7.13 0.85
CA ALA A 35 -6.87 7.21 2.14
C ALA A 35 -6.47 8.46 2.95
N PHE A 36 -5.16 8.73 3.06
CA PHE A 36 -4.67 9.92 3.74
C PHE A 36 -5.20 11.21 3.10
N LEU A 37 -5.07 11.34 1.78
CA LEU A 37 -5.51 12.53 1.05
C LEU A 37 -7.02 12.75 1.20
N THR A 38 -7.81 11.69 1.09
CA THR A 38 -9.27 11.75 1.29
C THR A 38 -9.62 12.30 2.67
N CYS A 39 -8.99 11.79 3.73
CA CYS A 39 -9.24 12.26 5.10
C CYS A 39 -8.76 13.70 5.32
N TYR A 40 -7.62 14.06 4.73
CA TYR A 40 -7.06 15.41 4.81
C TYR A 40 -7.97 16.43 4.13
N GLU A 41 -8.42 16.16 2.90
CA GLU A 41 -9.33 17.03 2.16
C GLU A 41 -10.68 17.18 2.87
N GLU A 42 -11.24 16.09 3.41
CA GLU A 42 -12.47 16.14 4.19
C GLU A 42 -12.31 16.99 5.47
N ALA A 43 -11.15 16.92 6.13
CA ALA A 43 -10.87 17.78 7.28
C ALA A 43 -10.77 19.26 6.86
N LEU A 44 -10.09 19.57 5.76
CA LEU A 44 -10.08 20.95 5.24
C LEU A 44 -11.49 21.44 4.88
N ASN A 45 -12.32 20.61 4.26
CA ASN A 45 -13.70 20.93 3.91
C ASN A 45 -14.59 21.21 5.13
N LYS A 46 -14.23 20.65 6.30
CA LYS A 46 -14.90 20.92 7.58
C LYS A 46 -14.37 22.16 8.30
N GLY A 47 -13.41 22.87 7.72
CA GLY A 47 -12.86 24.11 8.25
C GLY A 47 -11.73 23.92 9.26
N TYR A 48 -11.14 22.72 9.36
CA TYR A 48 -9.92 22.53 10.15
C TYR A 48 -8.73 23.26 9.49
N ASP A 49 -7.83 23.79 10.30
CA ASP A 49 -6.55 24.31 9.79
C ASP A 49 -5.66 23.17 9.28
N GLN A 50 -4.64 23.51 8.47
CA GLN A 50 -3.78 22.51 7.83
C GLN A 50 -3.09 21.57 8.83
N VAL A 51 -2.64 22.07 9.98
CA VAL A 51 -1.93 21.24 10.97
C VAL A 51 -2.90 20.23 11.58
N THR A 52 -4.10 20.69 11.95
CA THR A 52 -5.14 19.82 12.50
C THR A 52 -5.64 18.80 11.47
N ALA A 53 -5.77 19.20 10.20
CA ALA A 53 -6.16 18.31 9.11
C ALA A 53 -5.13 17.19 8.87
N ILE A 54 -3.83 17.52 8.86
CA ILE A 54 -2.74 16.52 8.76
C ILE A 54 -2.80 15.55 9.93
N GLN A 55 -2.88 16.06 11.16
CA GLN A 55 -2.93 15.22 12.37
C GLN A 55 -4.12 14.26 12.33
N THR A 56 -5.30 14.76 11.92
CA THR A 56 -6.52 13.95 11.81
C THR A 56 -6.36 12.84 10.77
N ALA A 57 -5.87 13.17 9.57
CA ALA A 57 -5.65 12.19 8.51
C ALA A 57 -4.60 11.14 8.89
N THR A 58 -3.50 11.54 9.53
CA THR A 58 -2.46 10.62 10.02
C THR A 58 -2.98 9.69 11.10
N MET A 59 -3.80 10.19 12.04
CA MET A 59 -4.40 9.37 13.10
C MET A 59 -5.38 8.34 12.53
N ILE A 60 -6.22 8.73 11.57
CA ILE A 60 -7.12 7.78 10.91
C ILE A 60 -6.30 6.72 10.17
N LEU A 61 -5.29 7.13 9.39
CA LEU A 61 -4.42 6.20 8.68
C LEU A 61 -3.73 5.22 9.65
N SER A 62 -3.18 5.71 10.77
CA SER A 62 -2.49 4.84 11.73
C SER A 62 -3.43 3.85 12.43
N THR A 63 -4.71 4.19 12.63
CA THR A 63 -5.70 3.25 13.15
C THR A 63 -6.07 2.14 12.17
N MET A 64 -6.02 2.41 10.86
CA MET A 64 -6.29 1.38 9.83
C MET A 64 -5.23 0.29 9.77
N PHE A 65 -4.00 0.59 10.21
CA PHE A 65 -2.85 -0.32 10.13
C PHE A 65 -2.31 -0.74 11.50
N HIS A 66 -2.96 -0.36 12.60
CA HIS A 66 -2.65 -0.94 13.91
C HIS A 66 -3.00 -2.42 13.89
N GLN A 67 -2.00 -3.26 14.17
CA GLN A 67 -2.17 -4.66 14.50
C GLN A 67 -2.25 -4.76 16.03
N ASP A 68 -3.30 -5.42 16.54
CA ASP A 68 -3.42 -5.80 17.96
C ASP A 68 -2.24 -6.69 18.43
#